data_AF-A0A821MT40-F1
#
_entry.id   AF-A0A821MT40-F1
#
_cell.length_a   1.000
_cell.length_b   1.000
_cell.length_c   1.000
_cell.angle_alpha   90.00
_cell.angle_beta   90.00
_cell.angle_gamma   90.00
#
_symmetry.space_group_name_H-M   'P 1'
#
loop_
_entity.id
_entity.type
_entity.pdbx_description
1 polymer ?
#
loop_
_entity_poly.entity_id
_entity_poly.type
_entity_poly.pdbx_seq_one_letter_code
_entity_poly.pdbx_strand_id
1 'polypeptide(L)'
;MIREKITNFLATYCYSPKTSKLLMGLIQAMLKSNPIETLNYLLPQTYECIEKILSQSNMIILNDHKGDSELTWHLIMFSELVCARGDTLIIYKSMILSIFHQCIHIIHKDSYESIGKAAQNLLKSLTYVYPIDYRLIIENIEESFNDFFCLFEYE
;
A
#
# COMPACT_ATOMS: atom_id res chain seq x y z
N MET A 1 -3.82 7.95 16.41
CA MET A 1 -3.97 6.70 17.18
C MET A 1 -3.92 5.40 16.37
N ILE A 2 -4.88 5.05 15.48
CA ILE A 2 -4.79 3.77 14.71
C ILE A 2 -3.60 3.79 13.73
N ARG A 3 -3.41 4.93 13.04
CA ARG A 3 -2.29 5.16 12.12
C ARG A 3 -0.92 4.95 12.78
N GLU A 4 -0.64 5.63 13.87
CA GLU A 4 0.63 5.51 14.63
C GLU A 4 0.84 4.10 15.17
N LYS A 5 -0.24 3.41 15.57
CA LYS A 5 -0.15 2.01 15.98
C LYS A 5 0.26 1.11 14.82
N ILE A 6 -0.27 1.32 13.61
CA ILE A 6 0.06 0.54 12.42
C ILE A 6 1.48 0.84 11.93
N THR A 7 1.95 2.08 12.00
CA THR A 7 3.34 2.43 11.65
C THR A 7 4.33 1.84 12.64
N ASN A 8 3.99 1.86 13.93
CA ASN A 8 4.78 1.18 14.95
C ASN A 8 4.74 -0.35 14.74
N PHE A 9 3.59 -0.90 14.31
CA PHE A 9 3.46 -2.32 14.01
C PHE A 9 4.28 -2.73 12.78
N LEU A 10 4.31 -1.89 11.74
CA LEU A 10 5.16 -2.05 10.57
C LEU A 10 6.64 -2.09 10.96
N ALA A 11 7.08 -1.13 11.78
CA ALA A 11 8.46 -1.10 12.28
C ALA A 11 8.83 -2.31 13.16
N THR A 12 7.86 -2.90 13.87
CA THR A 12 8.11 -4.00 14.83
C THR A 12 8.06 -5.39 14.18
N TYR A 13 7.25 -5.58 13.14
CA TYR A 13 6.97 -6.89 12.54
C TYR A 13 7.37 -7.02 11.07
N CYS A 14 8.22 -6.11 10.57
CA CYS A 14 8.92 -6.32 9.31
C CYS A 14 9.50 -7.75 9.30
N TYR A 15 9.27 -8.48 8.21
CA TYR A 15 9.90 -9.78 7.91
C TYR A 15 9.23 -11.07 8.39
N SER A 16 8.13 -11.05 9.16
CA SER A 16 7.41 -12.31 9.46
C SER A 16 6.38 -12.66 8.37
N PRO A 17 6.55 -13.78 7.64
CA PRO A 17 5.63 -14.17 6.56
C PRO A 17 4.23 -14.57 7.07
N LYS A 18 4.09 -14.86 8.38
CA LYS A 18 2.80 -15.19 8.99
C LYS A 18 1.99 -13.94 9.32
N THR A 19 2.65 -12.85 9.70
CA THR A 19 1.99 -11.57 10.02
C THR A 19 1.79 -10.69 8.80
N SER A 20 2.53 -10.96 7.71
CA SER A 20 2.43 -10.23 6.43
C SER A 20 0.99 -10.12 5.94
N LYS A 21 0.27 -11.24 5.86
CA LYS A 21 -1.11 -11.28 5.33
C LYS A 21 -2.08 -10.46 6.16
N LEU A 22 -1.96 -10.51 7.48
CA LEU A 22 -2.81 -9.74 8.38
C LEU A 22 -2.52 -8.25 8.22
N LEU A 23 -1.24 -7.87 8.15
CA LEU A 23 -0.84 -6.49 7.99
C LEU A 23 -1.25 -5.93 6.62
N MET A 24 -1.10 -6.70 5.55
CA MET A 24 -1.60 -6.34 4.23
C MET A 24 -3.11 -6.11 4.25
N GLY A 25 -3.87 -6.98 4.93
CA GLY A 25 -5.32 -6.80 5.10
C GLY A 25 -5.68 -5.50 5.84
N LEU A 26 -4.92 -5.14 6.88
CA LEU A 26 -5.10 -3.87 7.58
C LEU A 26 -4.80 -2.66 6.70
N ILE A 27 -3.71 -2.72 5.92
CA ILE A 27 -3.35 -1.65 4.98
C ILE A 27 -4.41 -1.50 3.90
N GLN A 28 -4.90 -2.59 3.34
CA GLN A 28 -6.01 -2.56 2.38
C GLN A 28 -7.27 -1.91 2.99
N ALA A 29 -7.60 -2.22 4.24
CA ALA A 29 -8.73 -1.59 4.92
C ALA A 29 -8.51 -0.07 5.08
N MET A 30 -7.30 0.36 5.43
CA MET A 30 -6.95 1.78 5.50
C MET A 30 -7.03 2.48 4.14
N LEU A 31 -6.52 1.85 3.08
CA LEU A 31 -6.59 2.37 1.72
C LEU A 31 -8.04 2.53 1.23
N LYS A 32 -8.93 1.60 1.59
CA LYS A 32 -10.35 1.70 1.26
C LYS A 32 -11.06 2.79 2.05
N SER A 33 -10.70 2.97 3.33
CA SER A 33 -11.30 3.98 4.19
C SER A 33 -10.88 5.40 3.80
N ASN A 34 -9.56 5.63 3.72
CA ASN A 34 -8.93 6.94 3.50
C ASN A 34 -7.71 6.78 2.55
N PRO A 35 -7.92 6.67 1.22
CA PRO A 35 -6.87 6.37 0.25
C PRO A 35 -5.80 7.46 0.17
N ILE A 36 -6.20 8.74 0.14
CA ILE A 36 -5.29 9.88 -0.07
C ILE A 36 -4.26 9.96 1.06
N GLU A 37 -4.74 9.96 2.30
CA GLU A 37 -3.88 10.09 3.48
C GLU A 37 -2.97 8.87 3.66
N THR A 38 -3.50 7.68 3.41
CA THR A 38 -2.75 6.43 3.55
C THR A 38 -1.63 6.36 2.52
N LEU A 39 -1.91 6.71 1.25
CA LEU A 39 -0.90 6.76 0.19
C LEU A 39 0.16 7.82 0.47
N ASN A 40 -0.24 9.03 0.90
CA ASN A 40 0.69 10.13 1.18
C ASN A 40 1.71 9.76 2.25
N TYR A 41 1.33 8.90 3.20
CA TYR A 41 2.22 8.46 4.25
C TYR A 41 3.05 7.22 3.85
N LEU A 42 2.40 6.15 3.38
CA LEU A 42 3.06 4.85 3.20
C LEU A 42 3.82 4.71 1.88
N LEU A 43 3.35 5.36 0.80
CA LEU A 43 3.96 5.18 -0.52
C LEU A 43 5.36 5.81 -0.61
N PRO A 44 5.60 7.06 -0.14
CA PRO A 44 6.94 7.63 -0.14
C PRO A 44 7.92 6.83 0.72
N GLN A 45 7.50 6.36 1.89
CA GLN A 45 8.34 5.53 2.76
C GLN A 45 8.72 4.21 2.08
N THR A 46 7.74 3.55 1.45
CA THR A 46 7.99 2.30 0.72
C THR A 46 8.93 2.53 -0.47
N TYR A 47 8.74 3.64 -1.20
CA TYR A 47 9.61 4.06 -2.29
C TYR A 47 11.06 4.26 -1.81
N GLU A 48 11.27 5.03 -0.75
CA GLU A 48 12.60 5.30 -0.21
C GLU A 48 13.31 4.02 0.26
N CYS A 49 12.60 3.09 0.91
CA CYS A 49 13.19 1.83 1.34
C CYS A 49 13.65 0.99 0.14
N ILE A 50 12.80 0.87 -0.89
CA ILE A 50 13.15 0.11 -2.11
C ILE A 50 14.35 0.77 -2.80
N GLU A 51 14.35 2.10 -2.95
CA GLU A 51 15.43 2.83 -3.59
C GLU A 51 16.75 2.69 -2.83
N LYS A 52 16.73 2.76 -1.49
CA LYS A 52 17.91 2.54 -0.64
C LYS A 52 18.48 1.13 -0.82
N ILE A 53 17.63 0.10 -0.76
CA ILE A 53 18.06 -1.30 -0.91
C ILE A 53 18.66 -1.54 -2.29
N LEU A 54 18.01 -1.06 -3.35
CA LEU A 54 18.50 -1.22 -4.72
C LEU A 54 19.79 -0.45 -4.96
N SER A 55 19.91 0.78 -4.46
CA SER A 55 21.13 1.59 -4.62
C SER A 55 22.36 1.00 -3.92
N GLN A 56 22.16 0.34 -2.78
CA GLN A 56 23.24 -0.28 -2.01
C GLN A 56 23.74 -1.59 -2.62
N SER A 57 22.89 -2.27 -3.40
CA SER A 57 23.13 -3.64 -3.84
C SER A 57 23.23 -3.82 -5.36
N ASN A 58 22.83 -2.80 -6.13
CA ASN A 58 22.82 -2.59 -7.58
C ASN A 58 22.69 -3.83 -8.48
N MET A 59 23.66 -4.74 -8.49
CA MET A 59 23.69 -5.91 -9.39
C MET A 59 23.62 -7.26 -8.66
N ILE A 60 23.88 -7.29 -7.36
CA ILE A 60 23.88 -8.53 -6.59
C ILE A 60 22.43 -8.96 -6.32
N ILE A 61 21.59 -8.08 -5.78
CA ILE A 61 20.19 -8.43 -5.46
C ILE A 61 19.36 -8.68 -6.72
N LEU A 62 19.64 -7.97 -7.82
CA LEU A 62 18.95 -8.22 -9.10
C LEU A 62 19.27 -9.62 -9.64
N ASN A 63 20.52 -10.09 -9.50
CA ASN A 63 20.97 -11.36 -10.07
C ASN A 63 21.02 -12.53 -9.07
N ASP A 64 20.78 -12.28 -7.79
CA ASP A 64 20.84 -13.31 -6.75
C ASP A 64 19.51 -14.05 -6.62
N HIS A 65 19.58 -15.38 -6.76
CA HIS A 65 18.45 -16.28 -6.58
C HIS A 65 18.06 -16.46 -5.11
N LYS A 66 18.90 -16.10 -4.14
CA LYS A 66 18.53 -16.13 -2.71
C LYS A 66 17.57 -15.01 -2.33
N GLY A 67 17.54 -13.91 -3.09
CA GLY A 67 16.67 -12.78 -2.86
C GLY A 67 16.96 -12.03 -1.55
N ASP A 68 16.36 -10.85 -1.43
CA ASP A 68 16.35 -10.08 -0.19
C ASP A 68 14.94 -10.12 0.40
N SER A 69 14.82 -10.65 1.62
CA SER A 69 13.56 -10.72 2.36
C SER A 69 12.99 -9.34 2.67
N GLU A 70 13.86 -8.35 2.88
CA GLU A 70 13.45 -6.96 3.14
C GLU A 70 12.94 -6.30 1.86
N LEU A 71 13.64 -6.48 0.74
CA LEU A 71 13.13 -6.01 -0.56
C LEU A 71 11.79 -6.65 -0.88
N THR A 72 11.68 -7.98 -0.76
CA THR A 72 10.45 -8.72 -1.05
C THR A 72 9.29 -8.22 -0.20
N TRP A 73 9.54 -7.92 1.08
CA TRP A 73 8.54 -7.33 1.96
C TRP A 73 8.02 -5.97 1.47
N HIS A 74 8.92 -5.06 1.10
CA HIS A 74 8.54 -3.74 0.58
C HIS A 74 7.84 -3.85 -0.78
N LEU A 75 8.18 -4.84 -1.60
CA LEU A 75 7.49 -5.12 -2.85
C LEU A 75 6.08 -5.68 -2.64
N ILE A 76 5.88 -6.53 -1.63
CA ILE A 76 4.55 -6.98 -1.22
C ILE A 76 3.72 -5.78 -0.74
N MET A 77 4.29 -4.94 0.15
CA MET A 77 3.65 -3.69 0.60
C MET A 77 3.25 -2.80 -0.58
N PHE A 78 4.18 -2.57 -1.51
CA PHE A 78 3.93 -1.81 -2.72
C PHE A 78 2.78 -2.40 -3.56
N SER A 79 2.75 -3.73 -3.72
CA SER A 79 1.69 -4.42 -4.46
C SER A 79 0.29 -4.19 -3.88
N GLU A 80 0.20 -3.93 -2.58
CA GLU A 80 -1.06 -3.61 -1.90
C GLU A 80 -1.39 -2.12 -1.96
N LEU A 81 -0.39 -1.23 -1.89
CA LEU A 81 -0.58 0.21 -2.04
C LEU A 81 -1.12 0.58 -3.42
N VAL A 82 -0.67 -0.10 -4.48
CA VAL A 82 -1.17 0.14 -5.85
C VAL A 82 -2.58 -0.41 -6.11
N CYS A 83 -3.20 -1.10 -5.15
CA CYS A 83 -4.64 -1.43 -5.18
C CYS A 83 -5.54 -0.24 -4.81
N ALA A 84 -4.96 0.90 -4.44
CA ALA A 84 -5.73 2.09 -4.08
C ALA A 84 -6.57 2.63 -5.26
N ARG A 85 -7.36 3.67 -4.98
CA ARG A 85 -8.26 4.26 -5.96
C ARG A 85 -7.46 4.87 -7.12
N GLY A 86 -7.82 4.54 -8.36
CA GLY A 86 -7.04 4.92 -9.55
C GLY A 86 -6.78 6.42 -9.70
N ASP A 87 -7.79 7.25 -9.42
CA ASP A 87 -7.67 8.72 -9.40
C ASP A 87 -6.62 9.23 -8.40
N THR A 88 -6.54 8.61 -7.21
CA THR A 88 -5.54 8.96 -6.19
C THR A 88 -4.14 8.47 -6.55
N LEU A 89 -4.02 7.35 -7.27
CA LEU A 89 -2.74 6.78 -7.70
C LEU A 89 -2.05 7.63 -8.77
N ILE A 90 -2.80 8.34 -9.61
CA ILE A 90 -2.24 9.18 -10.68
C ILE A 90 -1.31 10.26 -10.11
N ILE A 91 -1.58 10.76 -8.90
CA ILE A 91 -0.74 11.75 -8.21
C ILE A 91 0.68 11.23 -7.99
N TYR A 92 0.84 9.91 -7.78
CA TYR A 92 2.11 9.26 -7.48
C TYR A 92 2.70 8.49 -8.68
N LYS A 93 2.22 8.76 -9.89
CA LYS A 93 2.62 8.07 -11.13
C LYS A 93 4.14 7.95 -11.28
N SER A 94 4.88 9.02 -11.04
CA SER A 94 6.34 9.03 -11.21
C SER A 94 7.04 8.04 -10.28
N MET A 95 6.66 8.02 -9.00
CA MET A 95 7.22 7.08 -8.01
C MET A 95 6.87 5.64 -8.36
N ILE A 96 5.60 5.38 -8.70
CA ILE A 96 5.11 4.04 -9.05
C ILE A 96 5.88 3.50 -10.27
N LEU A 97 6.00 4.30 -11.33
CA LEU A 97 6.73 3.90 -12.54
C LEU A 97 8.24 3.73 -12.29
N SER A 98 8.83 4.55 -11.43
CA SER A 98 10.24 4.42 -11.04
C SER A 98 10.51 3.06 -10.38
N ILE A 99 9.66 2.64 -9.43
CA ILE A 99 9.77 1.31 -8.79
C ILE A 99 9.68 0.19 -9.83
N PHE A 100 8.69 0.25 -10.74
CA PHE A 100 8.58 -0.76 -11.80
C PHE A 100 9.82 -0.84 -12.68
N HIS A 101 10.37 0.31 -13.07
CA HIS A 101 11.56 0.38 -13.91
C HIS A 101 12.79 -0.19 -13.19
N GLN A 102 12.99 0.15 -11.92
CA GLN A 102 14.13 -0.33 -11.12
C GLN A 102 14.04 -1.84 -10.83
N CYS A 103 12.83 -2.37 -10.64
CA CYS A 103 12.60 -3.75 -10.23
C CYS A 103 12.40 -4.74 -11.40
N ILE A 104 12.39 -4.29 -12.65
CA ILE A 104 12.08 -5.15 -13.81
C ILE A 104 13.12 -6.26 -14.04
N HIS A 105 14.35 -6.05 -13.58
CA HIS A 105 15.48 -6.96 -13.75
C HIS A 105 15.67 -7.93 -12.58
N ILE A 106 14.77 -7.94 -11.59
CA ILE A 106 14.86 -8.85 -10.45
C ILE A 106 14.66 -10.30 -10.93
N ILE A 107 15.62 -11.17 -10.65
CA ILE A 107 15.56 -12.60 -10.99
C ILE A 107 14.92 -13.43 -9.86
N HIS A 108 14.94 -12.93 -8.61
CA HIS A 108 14.35 -13.62 -7.48
C HIS A 108 12.83 -13.81 -7.64
N LYS A 109 12.38 -15.07 -7.55
CA LYS A 109 11.01 -15.49 -7.90
C LYS A 109 9.92 -14.75 -7.12
N ASP A 110 10.01 -14.71 -5.79
CA ASP A 110 8.93 -14.16 -4.96
C ASP A 110 8.83 -12.64 -5.09
N SER A 111 9.99 -11.97 -5.26
CA SER A 111 10.05 -10.53 -5.53
C SER A 111 9.46 -10.21 -6.90
N TYR A 112 9.81 -11.00 -7.93
CA TYR A 112 9.28 -10.85 -9.28
C TYR A 112 7.77 -11.11 -9.34
N GLU A 113 7.28 -12.12 -8.63
CA GLU A 113 5.84 -12.40 -8.49
C GLU A 113 5.11 -11.23 -7.81
N SER A 114 5.72 -10.63 -6.78
CA SER A 114 5.17 -9.45 -6.10
C SER A 114 5.08 -8.22 -7.01
N ILE A 115 6.10 -7.99 -7.86
CA ILE A 115 6.06 -6.94 -8.90
C ILE A 115 4.99 -7.23 -9.95
N GLY A 116 4.89 -8.48 -10.41
CA GLY A 116 3.84 -8.88 -11.36
C GLY A 116 2.44 -8.66 -10.79
N LYS A 117 2.24 -8.99 -9.51
CA LYS A 117 1.00 -8.71 -8.78
C LYS A 117 0.73 -7.21 -8.68
N ALA A 118 1.75 -6.41 -8.36
CA ALA A 118 1.64 -4.95 -8.32
C ALA A 118 1.19 -4.38 -9.68
N ALA A 119 1.77 -4.86 -10.79
CA ALA A 119 1.38 -4.42 -12.14
C ALA A 119 -0.08 -4.79 -12.45
N GLN A 120 -0.49 -6.02 -12.13
CA GLN A 120 -1.87 -6.46 -12.30
C GLN A 120 -2.85 -5.60 -11.48
N ASN A 121 -2.50 -5.30 -10.23
CA ASN A 121 -3.32 -4.49 -9.33
C ASN A 121 -3.43 -3.05 -9.82
N LEU A 122 -2.32 -2.44 -10.25
CA LEU A 122 -2.32 -1.10 -10.83
C LEU A 122 -3.25 -1.03 -12.05
N LEU A 123 -3.17 -2.00 -12.96
CA LEU A 123 -4.04 -2.05 -14.13
C LEU A 123 -5.50 -2.17 -13.73
N LYS A 124 -5.84 -3.04 -12.77
CA LYS A 124 -7.21 -3.17 -12.26
C LYS A 124 -7.71 -1.84 -11.67
N SER A 125 -6.93 -1.21 -10.80
CA SER A 125 -7.28 0.07 -10.19
C SER A 125 -7.52 1.20 -11.20
N LEU A 126 -6.86 1.16 -12.36
CA LEU A 126 -6.99 2.19 -13.39
C LEU A 126 -8.05 1.87 -14.46
N THR A 127 -8.42 0.60 -14.65
CA THR A 127 -9.27 0.17 -15.79
C THR A 127 -10.63 -0.39 -15.38
N TYR A 128 -10.78 -0.89 -14.15
CA TYR A 128 -12.02 -1.51 -13.71
C TYR A 128 -13.00 -0.47 -13.16
N VAL A 129 -14.29 -0.77 -13.30
CA VAL A 129 -15.35 -0.09 -12.56
C VAL A 129 -15.59 -0.86 -11.26
N TYR A 130 -15.41 -0.21 -10.12
CA TYR A 130 -15.53 -0.82 -8.80
C TYR A 130 -16.10 0.18 -7.76
N PRO A 131 -16.71 -0.29 -6.65
CA PRO A 131 -17.23 0.58 -5.62
C PRO A 131 -16.10 1.30 -4.87
N ILE A 132 -16.28 2.60 -4.65
CA ILE A 132 -15.31 3.49 -4.01
C ILE A 132 -15.61 3.77 -2.54
N ASP A 133 -16.84 3.51 -2.11
CA ASP A 133 -17.28 3.70 -0.73
C ASP A 133 -17.83 2.37 -0.17
N TYR A 134 -17.40 2.05 1.04
CA TYR A 134 -17.74 0.83 1.78
C TYR A 134 -18.27 1.14 3.18
N ARG A 135 -18.59 2.41 3.46
CA ARG A 135 -19.13 2.86 4.75
C ARG A 135 -20.55 2.33 4.94
N LEU A 136 -20.91 2.05 6.18
CA LEU A 136 -22.25 1.56 6.54
C LEU A 136 -23.31 2.67 6.49
N ILE A 137 -22.88 3.92 6.60
CA ILE A 137 -23.73 5.11 6.62
C ILE A 137 -23.19 6.05 5.54
N ILE A 138 -24.10 6.69 4.80
CA ILE A 138 -23.78 7.62 3.71
C ILE A 138 -23.21 8.94 4.26
N GLU A 139 -23.57 9.28 5.49
CA GLU A 139 -23.12 10.49 6.18
C GLU A 139 -21.64 10.39 6.58
N ASN A 140 -20.93 11.51 6.38
CA ASN A 140 -19.52 11.60 6.65
C ASN A 140 -19.30 11.73 8.17
N ILE A 141 -19.01 10.62 8.85
CA ILE A 141 -18.72 10.59 10.30
C ILE A 141 -17.53 11.51 10.69
N GLU A 142 -16.68 11.87 9.71
CA GLU A 142 -15.52 12.76 9.89
C GLU A 142 -15.88 14.27 9.81
N GLU A 143 -17.11 14.64 9.45
CA GLU A 143 -17.56 16.01 9.67
C GLU A 143 -17.70 16.25 11.18
N SER A 144 -17.12 17.36 11.65
CA SER A 144 -17.25 17.77 13.05
C SER A 144 -18.73 17.81 13.44
N PHE A 145 -19.12 16.98 14.40
CA PHE A 145 -20.42 16.96 15.07
C PHE A 145 -20.72 18.30 15.78
N ASN A 146 -20.85 19.39 15.04
CA ASN A 146 -21.42 20.62 15.59
C ASN A 146 -22.93 20.73 15.37
N ASP A 147 -23.52 19.95 14.44
CA ASP A 147 -24.94 20.10 14.10
C ASP A 147 -25.80 18.83 14.20
N PHE A 148 -25.27 17.66 14.57
CA PHE A 148 -26.10 16.45 14.77
C PHE A 148 -26.71 16.37 16.17
N PHE A 149 -27.65 17.28 16.44
CA PHE A 149 -28.60 17.20 17.56
C PHE A 149 -29.82 16.32 17.23
N CYS A 150 -29.69 15.30 16.39
CA CYS A 150 -30.84 14.52 15.91
C CYS A 150 -30.69 12.99 16.14
N LEU A 151 -30.34 12.58 17.36
CA LEU A 151 -30.49 11.17 17.78
C LEU A 151 -31.22 10.98 19.12
N PHE A 152 -32.09 11.92 19.51
CA PHE A 152 -33.14 11.64 20.48
C PHE A 152 -34.38 12.51 20.20
N GLU A 153 -35.25 12.07 19.29
CA GLU A 153 -36.68 12.40 19.34
C GLU A 153 -37.49 11.44 18.44
N TYR A 154 -38.39 10.67 19.09
CA TYR A 154 -39.43 9.75 18.59
C TYR A 154 -38.93 8.44 17.94
N GLU A 155 -39.23 7.22 18.44
CA GLU A 155 -40.35 6.70 19.27
C GLU A 155 -39.87 5.80 20.43
#